data_AF-A0A6L7YCJ4-F1
#
_entry.id   AF-A0A6L7YCJ4-F1
#
_cell.length_a   1.000
_cell.length_b   1.000
_cell.length_c   1.000
_cell.angle_alpha   90.00
_cell.angle_beta   90.00
_cell.angle_gamma   90.00
#
_symmetry.space_group_name_H-M   'P 1'
#
loop_
_entity.id
_entity.type
_entity.pdbx_description
1 polymer ?
#
loop_
_entity_poly.entity_id
_entity_poly.type
_entity_poly.pdbx_seq_one_letter_code
_entity_poly.pdbx_strand_id
1 'polypeptide(L)'
;MPSSASTRAARSSSRRSKVSPQVAGEARGQNTRLSDVVAVELGEGLAAAYCGRWLRLHGATVIKVEDATSGGDRLRHEDLTPECLRRSERRSMFAALHAGKETVSLDYGS
;
A
#
# COMPACT_ATOMS: atom_id res chain seq x y z
N MET A 1 -2.83 70.27 3.38
CA MET A 1 -3.20 70.43 4.80
C MET A 1 -4.70 70.68 4.87
N PRO A 2 -5.51 69.97 5.69
CA PRO A 2 -5.33 68.70 6.43
C PRO A 2 -6.18 67.54 5.79
N SER A 3 -5.73 66.29 5.72
CA SER A 3 -5.56 65.23 6.74
C SER A 3 -6.89 64.68 7.31
N SER A 4 -7.31 63.52 6.78
CA SER A 4 -8.41 62.70 7.28
C SER A 4 -7.94 61.25 7.51
N ALA A 5 -8.24 60.76 8.71
CA ALA A 5 -8.55 59.37 9.08
C ALA A 5 -7.57 58.26 8.62
N SER A 6 -6.82 57.68 9.55
CA SER A 6 -7.26 56.53 10.35
C SER A 6 -6.82 55.20 9.75
N THR A 7 -6.07 54.47 10.57
CA THR A 7 -6.27 53.05 10.90
C THR A 7 -4.95 52.29 10.82
N ARG A 8 -4.48 51.95 12.02
CA ARG A 8 -3.33 51.11 12.32
C ARG A 8 -3.64 49.69 11.84
N ALA A 9 -3.19 49.34 10.64
CA ALA A 9 -3.25 47.96 10.16
C ALA A 9 -2.22 47.11 10.91
N ALA A 10 -2.71 46.21 11.75
CA ALA A 10 -1.94 45.25 12.50
C ALA A 10 -1.09 44.38 11.55
N ARG A 11 0.21 44.27 11.83
CA ARG A 11 1.09 43.27 11.21
C ARG A 11 0.62 41.88 11.65
N SER A 12 -0.23 41.27 10.85
CA SER A 12 -0.55 39.84 10.92
C SER A 12 0.70 39.06 10.52
N SER A 13 1.52 38.69 11.52
CA SER A 13 2.61 37.75 11.32
C SER A 13 2.01 36.38 11.00
N SER A 14 2.01 36.06 9.70
CA SER A 14 1.78 34.70 9.23
C SER A 14 2.81 33.79 9.89
N ARG A 15 2.39 33.07 10.94
CA ARG A 15 3.16 31.94 11.47
C ARG A 15 3.16 30.88 10.39
N ARG A 16 4.21 30.89 9.57
CA ARG A 16 4.59 29.77 8.71
C ARG A 16 4.78 28.58 9.62
N SER A 17 3.77 27.72 9.72
CA SER A 17 3.89 26.44 10.41
C SER A 17 5.03 25.68 9.75
N LYS A 18 6.15 25.51 10.46
CA LYS A 18 7.20 24.59 10.06
C LYS A 18 6.55 23.21 10.05
N VAL A 19 6.18 22.72 8.87
CA VAL A 19 5.92 21.30 8.68
C VAL A 19 7.29 20.65 8.83
N SER A 20 7.55 20.19 10.06
CA SER A 20 8.70 19.34 10.33
C SER A 20 8.60 18.15 9.39
N PRO A 21 9.67 17.82 8.62
CA PRO A 21 9.68 16.55 7.93
C PRO A 21 9.55 15.51 9.02
N GLN A 22 8.42 14.79 9.02
CA GLN A 22 8.34 13.56 9.79
C GLN A 22 9.39 12.66 9.17
N VAL A 23 10.59 12.68 9.76
CA VAL A 23 11.58 11.62 9.60
C VAL A 23 10.77 10.36 9.77
N ALA A 24 10.79 9.51 8.74
CA ALA A 24 10.14 8.21 8.69
C ALA A 24 10.74 7.37 9.82
N GLY A 25 10.24 7.62 11.03
CA GLY A 25 10.65 6.95 12.24
C GLY A 25 10.32 5.49 12.07
N GLU A 26 11.23 4.67 12.56
CA GLU A 26 11.14 3.24 12.72
C GLU A 26 9.98 2.85 13.65
N ALA A 27 8.75 3.21 13.29
CA ALA A 27 7.53 2.74 13.92
C ALA A 27 7.09 1.47 13.20
N ARG A 28 7.89 0.41 13.29
CA ARG A 28 7.40 -0.93 12.99
C ARG A 28 7.71 -1.83 14.18
N GLY A 29 7.01 -1.58 15.28
CA GLY A 29 6.57 -2.73 16.06
C GLY A 29 5.86 -3.65 15.08
N GLN A 30 6.50 -4.76 14.71
CA GLN A 30 5.90 -5.78 13.87
C GLN A 30 4.55 -6.07 14.53
N ASN A 31 3.45 -5.74 13.87
CA ASN A 31 2.14 -5.90 14.47
C ASN A 31 1.85 -7.39 14.44
N THR A 32 2.29 -8.16 15.45
CA THR A 32 2.24 -9.63 15.47
C THR A 32 0.90 -10.18 15.95
N ARG A 33 -0.18 -9.39 15.84
CA ARG A 33 -1.51 -9.79 16.35
C ARG A 33 -2.05 -11.08 15.72
N LEU A 34 -1.53 -11.46 14.55
CA LEU A 34 -1.89 -12.68 13.83
C LEU A 34 -0.68 -13.60 13.61
N SER A 35 0.38 -13.51 14.40
CA SER A 35 1.62 -14.28 14.15
C SER A 35 1.47 -15.81 14.21
N ASP A 36 0.41 -16.28 14.86
CA ASP A 36 0.02 -17.69 14.97
C ASP A 36 -1.00 -18.11 13.90
N VAL A 37 -1.40 -17.20 13.01
CA VAL A 37 -2.37 -17.47 11.94
C VAL A 37 -1.65 -17.80 10.64
N VAL A 38 -2.06 -18.92 10.02
CA VAL A 38 -1.72 -19.28 8.65
C VAL A 38 -2.95 -19.11 7.78
N ALA A 39 -2.88 -18.24 6.77
CA ALA A 39 -3.95 -17.98 5.82
C ALA A 39 -3.58 -18.51 4.44
N VAL A 40 -4.51 -19.25 3.82
CA VAL A 40 -4.40 -19.72 2.44
C VAL A 40 -5.22 -18.80 1.54
N GLU A 41 -4.54 -18.06 0.67
CA GLU A 41 -5.15 -17.12 -0.28
C GLU A 41 -5.37 -17.81 -1.63
N LEU A 42 -6.57 -18.33 -1.84
CA LEU A 42 -7.00 -18.95 -3.11
C LEU A 42 -7.59 -17.93 -4.10
N GLY A 43 -8.05 -16.78 -3.60
CA GLY A 43 -8.69 -15.76 -4.43
C GLY A 43 -7.70 -14.99 -5.30
N GLU A 44 -8.17 -14.48 -6.43
CA GLU A 44 -7.39 -13.70 -7.39
C GLU A 44 -7.81 -12.22 -7.42
N GLY A 45 -6.99 -11.38 -8.02
CA GLY A 45 -7.34 -9.99 -8.26
C GLY A 45 -7.09 -9.08 -7.06
N LEU A 46 -7.46 -7.81 -7.23
CA LEU A 46 -7.13 -6.75 -6.28
C LEU A 46 -7.67 -7.00 -4.86
N ALA A 47 -8.92 -7.43 -4.75
CA ALA A 47 -9.56 -7.62 -3.44
C ALA A 47 -8.87 -8.71 -2.61
N ALA A 48 -8.67 -9.89 -3.21
CA ALA A 48 -7.99 -11.00 -2.53
C ALA A 48 -6.55 -10.64 -2.17
N ALA A 49 -5.81 -10.05 -3.12
CA ALA A 49 -4.44 -9.64 -2.91
C ALA A 49 -4.30 -8.62 -1.76
N TYR A 50 -5.24 -7.67 -1.67
CA TYR A 50 -5.27 -6.65 -0.62
C TYR A 50 -5.60 -7.23 0.76
N CYS A 51 -6.59 -8.13 0.85
CA CYS A 51 -6.92 -8.83 2.08
C CYS A 51 -5.71 -9.60 2.62
N GLY A 52 -5.04 -10.41 1.78
CA GLY A 52 -3.85 -11.13 2.18
C GLY A 52 -2.69 -10.22 2.58
N ARG A 53 -2.54 -9.06 1.90
CA ARG A 53 -1.54 -8.06 2.26
C ARG A 53 -1.77 -7.52 3.68
N TRP A 54 -3.01 -7.23 4.04
CA TRP A 54 -3.35 -6.78 5.39
C TRP A 54 -3.05 -7.84 6.44
N LEU A 55 -3.45 -9.10 6.21
CA LEU A 55 -3.12 -10.21 7.10
C LEU A 55 -1.60 -10.33 7.31
N ARG A 56 -0.82 -10.24 6.23
CA ARG A 56 0.64 -10.32 6.30
C ARG A 56 1.27 -9.16 7.06
N LEU A 57 0.74 -7.93 6.91
CA LEU A 57 1.18 -6.75 7.66
C LEU A 57 0.86 -6.85 9.16
N HIS A 58 -0.16 -7.63 9.52
CA HIS A 58 -0.54 -7.97 10.90
C HIS A 58 0.09 -9.29 11.41
N GLY A 59 1.14 -9.77 10.73
CA GLY A 59 2.02 -10.83 11.22
C GLY A 59 1.61 -12.24 10.80
N ALA A 60 0.49 -12.42 10.11
CA ALA A 60 0.09 -13.74 9.63
C ALA A 60 1.06 -14.29 8.58
N THR A 61 1.24 -15.61 8.59
CA THR A 61 1.82 -16.32 7.45
C THR A 61 0.73 -16.43 6.39
N VAL A 62 0.99 -15.92 5.19
CA VAL A 62 0.03 -15.94 4.09
C VAL A 62 0.64 -16.70 2.93
N ILE A 63 -0.03 -17.77 2.53
CA ILE A 63 0.35 -18.63 1.41
C ILE A 63 -0.59 -18.31 0.26
N LYS A 64 -0.07 -17.63 -0.76
CA LYS A 64 -0.78 -17.42 -2.03
C LYS A 64 -0.71 -18.71 -2.83
N VAL A 65 -1.87 -19.29 -3.11
CA VAL A 65 -1.97 -20.42 -4.04
C VAL A 65 -2.39 -19.88 -5.40
N GLU A 66 -1.69 -20.33 -6.42
CA GLU A 66 -1.95 -19.96 -7.80
C GLU A 66 -2.26 -21.20 -8.62
N ASP A 67 -3.28 -21.10 -9.46
CA ASP A 67 -3.64 -22.18 -10.37
C ASP A 67 -2.54 -22.35 -11.41
N ALA A 68 -1.95 -23.55 -11.45
CA ALA A 68 -0.90 -23.89 -12.40
C ALA A 68 -1.41 -23.94 -13.86
N THR A 69 -2.72 -24.10 -14.07
CA THR A 69 -3.34 -24.27 -15.39
C THR A 69 -3.74 -22.93 -16.04
N SER A 70 -3.96 -21.88 -15.25
CA SER A 70 -4.43 -20.57 -15.72
C SER A 70 -3.32 -19.54 -15.94
N GLY A 71 -2.07 -19.89 -15.62
CA GLY A 71 -0.93 -18.96 -15.67
C GLY A 71 -0.81 -18.06 -14.42
N GLY A 72 -1.45 -18.46 -13.33
CA GLY A 72 -1.36 -17.82 -12.01
C GLY A 72 -2.36 -16.70 -11.78
N ASP A 73 -2.12 -15.87 -10.75
CA ASP A 73 -3.06 -14.80 -10.37
C ASP A 73 -3.30 -13.82 -11.53
N ARG A 74 -4.57 -13.44 -11.75
CA ARG A 74 -4.98 -12.47 -12.76
C ARG A 74 -4.15 -11.17 -12.75
N LEU A 75 -3.72 -10.69 -11.58
CA LEU A 75 -2.88 -9.48 -11.45
C LEU A 75 -1.46 -9.62 -12.02
N ARG A 76 -1.01 -10.83 -12.36
CA ARG A 76 0.24 -11.04 -13.09
C ARG A 76 0.16 -10.54 -14.53
N HIS A 77 -1.05 -10.51 -15.08
CA HIS A 77 -1.33 -10.19 -16.48
C HIS A 77 -2.12 -8.89 -16.62
N GLU A 78 -2.90 -8.50 -15.61
CA GLU A 78 -3.62 -7.24 -15.58
C GLU A 78 -2.71 -6.06 -15.19
N ASP A 79 -2.41 -5.19 -16.15
CA ASP A 79 -1.73 -3.94 -15.85
C ASP A 79 -2.73 -2.85 -15.42
N LEU A 80 -3.12 -2.91 -14.15
CA LEU A 80 -3.94 -1.87 -13.50
C LEU A 80 -3.12 -0.63 -13.13
N THR A 81 -1.83 -0.60 -13.46
CA THR A 81 -0.98 0.56 -13.25
C THR A 81 -1.45 1.69 -14.15
N PRO A 82 -1.78 2.89 -13.60
CA PRO A 82 -2.12 4.04 -14.42
C PRO A 82 -1.03 4.33 -15.47
N GLU A 83 -1.44 4.75 -16.66
CA GLU A 83 -0.56 5.00 -17.81
C GLU A 83 0.67 5.85 -17.46
N CYS A 84 0.49 6.83 -16.58
CA CYS A 84 1.52 7.75 -16.11
C CYS A 84 2.60 7.10 -15.23
N LEU A 85 2.34 5.91 -14.67
CA LEU A 85 3.26 5.13 -13.83
C LEU A 85 3.83 3.90 -14.57
N ARG A 86 3.28 3.54 -15.75
CA ARG A 86 3.71 2.36 -16.55
C ARG A 86 5.18 2.38 -17.01
N ARG A 87 5.83 3.55 -17.10
CA ARG A 87 7.22 3.67 -17.60
C ARG A 87 8.28 3.16 -16.60
N SER A 88 7.95 3.09 -15.31
CA SER A 88 8.88 2.68 -14.24
C SER A 88 8.56 1.31 -13.64
N GLU A 89 7.34 0.80 -13.83
CA GLU A 89 6.74 -0.04 -12.79
C GLU A 89 5.79 -1.14 -13.30
N ARG A 90 6.06 -1.76 -14.47
CA ARG A 90 5.28 -2.93 -14.95
C ARG A 90 5.25 -4.15 -14.01
N ARG A 91 5.98 -4.11 -12.89
CA ARG A 91 5.99 -5.14 -11.84
C ARG A 91 5.45 -4.65 -10.49
N SER A 92 4.90 -3.43 -10.42
CA SER A 92 4.72 -2.69 -9.17
C SER A 92 3.56 -3.17 -8.32
N MET A 93 2.36 -3.34 -8.88
CA MET A 93 1.18 -3.61 -8.06
C MET A 93 1.10 -5.07 -7.58
N PHE A 94 1.34 -6.04 -8.47
CA PHE A 94 1.41 -7.46 -8.08
C PHE A 94 2.49 -7.66 -7.01
N ALA A 95 3.72 -7.18 -7.24
CA ALA A 95 4.79 -7.33 -6.27
C ALA A 95 4.47 -6.62 -4.94
N ALA A 96 3.87 -5.42 -4.97
CA ALA A 96 3.53 -4.69 -3.76
C ALA A 96 2.46 -5.42 -2.91
N LEU A 97 1.43 -5.96 -3.55
CA LEU A 97 0.33 -6.62 -2.85
C LEU A 97 0.69 -8.03 -2.38
N HIS A 98 1.56 -8.73 -3.09
CA HIS A 98 2.00 -10.07 -2.70
C HIS A 98 3.31 -10.08 -1.89
N ALA A 99 3.96 -8.93 -1.68
CA ALA A 99 5.20 -8.88 -0.92
C ALA A 99 5.04 -9.44 0.51
N GLY A 100 5.97 -10.31 0.88
CA GLY A 100 6.02 -11.01 2.16
C GLY A 100 5.19 -12.30 2.21
N LYS A 101 4.31 -12.55 1.23
CA LYS A 101 3.58 -13.81 1.14
C LYS A 101 4.49 -14.91 0.59
N GLU A 102 4.23 -16.13 1.00
CA GLU A 102 4.74 -17.33 0.33
C GLU A 102 3.85 -17.61 -0.89
N THR A 103 4.39 -18.23 -1.93
CA THR A 103 3.62 -18.53 -3.14
C THR A 103 3.88 -19.96 -3.58
N VAL A 104 2.80 -20.68 -3.86
CA VAL A 104 2.82 -22.04 -4.40
C VAL A 104 1.89 -22.12 -5.59
N SER A 105 2.32 -22.82 -6.64
CA SER A 105 1.47 -23.16 -7.78
C SER A 105 0.91 -24.56 -7.58
N LEU A 106 -0.40 -24.71 -7.74
CA LEU A 106 -1.11 -25.97 -7.57
C LEU A 106 -2.13 -26.13 -8.70
N ASP A 107 -2.28 -27.34 -9.23
CA ASP A 107 -3.44 -27.69 -10.06
C ASP A 107 -4.59 -28.05 -9.12
N TYR A 108 -5.71 -27.32 -9.20
CA TYR A 108 -6.86 -27.56 -8.35
C TYR A 108 -7.64 -28.84 -8.71
N GLY A 109 -7.40 -29.40 -9.89
CA GLY A 109 -8.12 -30.56 -10.43
C GLY A 109 -7.45 -31.92 -10.17
N SER A 110 -6.25 -31.96 -9.59
CA SER A 110 -5.45 -33.19 -9.42
C SER A 110 -4.95 -33.40 -8.00
#